data_AF-A0A972KVC2-F1
#
_entry.id   AF-A0A972KVC2-F1
#
_cell.length_a   1.000
_cell.length_b   1.000
_cell.length_c   1.000
_cell.angle_alpha   90.00
_cell.angle_beta   90.00
_cell.angle_gamma   90.00
#
_symmetry.space_group_name_H-M   'P 1'
#
loop_
_entity.id
_entity.type
_entity.pdbx_description
1 polymer ?
#
loop_
_entity_poly.entity_id
_entity_poly.type
_entity_poly.pdbx_seq_one_letter_code
_entity_poly.pdbx_strand_id
1 'polypeptide(L)'
;MTGCPLSTILGRMMFFSKKCYQYFIFSLVSMLVFLPALADKSGKQADLLLADRPILNRVVIPAWFKKSFLNLKDDLEEAKQAKKIGIAVYFGQKDCAYCKALMEINLKIPDIKSTMRKKL
;
A
#
# COMPACT_ATOMS: atom_id res chain seq x y z
N MET A 1 -71.18 11.61 -58.22
CA MET A 1 -69.81 11.11 -58.50
C MET A 1 -69.38 10.34 -57.25
N THR A 2 -69.82 9.08 -57.11
CA THR A 2 -69.04 7.84 -57.38
C THR A 2 -67.76 7.78 -56.54
N GLY A 3 -67.50 6.91 -55.57
CA GLY A 3 -68.14 5.71 -54.99
C GLY A 3 -67.19 5.15 -53.90
N CYS A 4 -67.67 4.24 -53.06
CA CYS A 4 -66.88 3.41 -52.10
C CYS A 4 -65.81 2.53 -52.84
N PRO A 5 -64.76 1.94 -52.22
CA PRO A 5 -64.90 1.02 -51.08
C PRO A 5 -63.73 0.87 -50.08
N LEU A 6 -64.08 0.16 -49.00
CA LEU A 6 -63.28 -0.59 -48.04
C LEU A 6 -62.36 -1.65 -48.71
N SER A 7 -61.05 -1.67 -48.40
CA SER A 7 -60.10 -2.80 -48.57
C SER A 7 -58.80 -2.47 -47.81
N THR A 8 -58.44 -3.08 -46.68
CA THR A 8 -57.97 -4.46 -46.44
C THR A 8 -56.63 -4.79 -47.13
N ILE A 9 -55.58 -4.82 -46.28
CA ILE A 9 -54.38 -5.68 -46.35
C ILE A 9 -53.37 -5.41 -47.49
N LEU A 10 -52.13 -5.04 -47.11
CA LEU A 10 -50.87 -5.78 -47.37
C LEU A 10 -49.68 -4.79 -47.50
N GLY A 11 -48.83 -4.70 -46.48
CA GLY A 11 -47.63 -3.83 -46.52
C GLY A 11 -46.75 -3.98 -45.28
N ARG A 12 -46.38 -5.21 -44.99
CA ARG A 12 -45.64 -5.66 -43.81
C ARG A 12 -44.27 -4.96 -43.68
N MET A 13 -44.05 -4.38 -42.50
CA MET A 13 -42.84 -4.49 -41.67
C MET A 13 -41.57 -4.94 -42.40
N MET A 14 -40.57 -4.07 -42.62
CA MET A 14 -39.13 -4.44 -42.67
C MET A 14 -38.19 -3.21 -42.75
N PHE A 15 -38.35 -2.18 -41.91
CA PHE A 15 -37.35 -1.08 -41.88
C PHE A 15 -36.89 -0.63 -40.48
N PHE A 16 -37.31 -1.31 -39.41
CA PHE A 16 -37.02 -0.89 -38.02
C PHE A 16 -35.80 -1.56 -37.34
N SER A 17 -35.17 -2.57 -37.94
CA SER A 17 -34.16 -3.40 -37.24
C SER A 17 -32.74 -2.80 -37.19
N LYS A 18 -32.25 -2.21 -38.29
CA LYS A 18 -30.85 -1.74 -38.37
C LYS A 18 -30.55 -0.49 -37.54
N LYS A 19 -31.53 0.43 -37.40
CA LYS A 19 -31.38 1.64 -36.58
C LYS A 19 -31.39 1.31 -35.09
N CYS A 20 -32.27 0.42 -34.63
CA CYS A 20 -32.26 -0.07 -33.25
C CYS A 20 -30.97 -0.79 -32.87
N TYR A 21 -30.41 -1.62 -33.77
CA TYR A 21 -29.12 -2.27 -33.53
C TYR A 21 -27.97 -1.25 -33.46
N GLN A 22 -27.96 -0.25 -34.34
CA GLN A 22 -26.96 0.82 -34.31
C GLN A 22 -27.00 1.63 -33.01
N TYR A 23 -28.20 1.98 -32.51
CA TYR A 23 -28.36 2.70 -31.24
C TYR A 23 -28.02 1.83 -30.02
N PHE A 24 -28.32 0.53 -30.08
CA PHE A 24 -27.97 -0.43 -29.03
C PHE A 24 -26.44 -0.59 -28.88
N ILE A 25 -25.74 -0.72 -30.01
CA ILE A 25 -24.27 -0.75 -30.03
C ILE A 25 -23.68 0.57 -29.53
N PHE A 26 -24.23 1.72 -29.93
CA PHE A 26 -23.74 3.02 -29.45
C PHE A 26 -23.94 3.20 -27.93
N SER A 27 -25.06 2.72 -27.38
CA SER A 27 -25.34 2.73 -25.95
C SER A 27 -24.38 1.80 -25.17
N LEU A 28 -24.13 0.59 -25.67
CA LEU A 28 -23.17 -0.34 -25.06
C LEU A 28 -21.74 0.20 -25.10
N VAL A 29 -21.32 0.81 -26.21
CA VAL A 29 -19.98 1.42 -26.34
C VAL A 29 -19.84 2.61 -25.39
N SER A 30 -20.85 3.46 -25.27
CA SER A 30 -20.84 4.57 -24.30
C SER A 30 -20.75 4.08 -22.85
N MET A 31 -21.43 2.99 -22.51
CA MET A 31 -21.38 2.37 -21.19
C MET A 31 -20.02 1.71 -20.90
N LEU A 32 -19.39 1.08 -21.90
CA LEU A 32 -18.03 0.53 -21.82
C LEU A 32 -16.96 1.61 -21.65
N VAL A 33 -17.13 2.77 -22.28
CA VAL A 33 -16.19 3.91 -22.18
C VAL A 33 -16.23 4.58 -20.80
N PHE A 34 -17.37 4.54 -20.09
CA PHE A 34 -17.53 5.08 -18.74
C PHE A 34 -17.13 4.10 -17.61
N LEU A 35 -16.88 2.84 -17.93
CA LEU A 35 -16.49 1.80 -16.98
C LEU A 35 -15.15 2.01 -16.22
N PRO A 36 -14.10 2.66 -16.78
CA PRO A 36 -12.82 2.77 -16.07
C PRO A 36 -12.84 3.76 -14.88
N ALA A 37 -13.94 4.49 -14.65
CA ALA A 37 -14.07 5.41 -13.51
C ALA A 37 -14.30 4.70 -12.16
N LEU A 38 -14.69 3.42 -12.16
CA LEU A 38 -14.93 2.63 -10.93
C LEU A 38 -13.78 1.67 -10.59
N ALA A 39 -12.62 1.79 -11.25
CA ALA A 39 -11.42 1.03 -10.90
C ALA A 39 -10.87 1.53 -9.55
N ASP A 40 -11.51 1.09 -8.47
CA ASP A 40 -11.12 1.32 -7.10
C ASP A 40 -9.75 0.68 -6.82
N LYS A 41 -8.71 1.52 -6.72
CA LYS A 41 -7.35 1.10 -6.34
C LYS A 41 -7.21 0.90 -4.82
N SER A 42 -8.30 0.81 -4.06
CA SER A 42 -8.27 0.66 -2.59
C SER A 42 -7.50 -0.58 -2.13
N GLY A 43 -7.61 -1.71 -2.84
CA GLY A 43 -7.05 -3.00 -2.39
C GLY A 43 -5.51 -3.10 -2.36
N LYS A 44 -4.77 -2.31 -3.15
CA LYS A 44 -3.30 -2.38 -3.17
C LYS A 44 -2.62 -1.45 -2.16
N GLN A 45 -3.30 -0.37 -1.79
CA GLN A 45 -2.71 0.64 -0.90
C GLN A 45 -2.73 0.18 0.57
N ALA A 46 -3.74 -0.59 0.97
CA ALA A 46 -3.85 -1.12 2.33
C ALA A 46 -2.78 -2.18 2.66
N ASP A 47 -2.44 -3.06 1.70
CA ASP A 47 -1.47 -4.14 1.90
C ASP A 47 -0.02 -3.61 2.05
N LEU A 48 0.30 -2.46 1.45
CA LEU A 48 1.59 -1.80 1.61
C LEU A 48 1.75 -1.11 2.97
N LEU A 49 0.64 -0.70 3.59
CA LEU A 49 0.63 -0.01 4.89
C LEU A 49 0.50 -0.98 6.08
N LEU A 50 0.19 -2.26 5.84
CA LEU A 50 -0.11 -3.29 6.86
C LEU A 50 0.69 -4.59 6.67
N ALA A 51 1.86 -4.55 6.03
CA ALA A 51 2.70 -5.73 5.86
C ALA A 51 3.44 -6.14 7.17
N ASP A 52 2.71 -6.27 8.27
CA ASP A 52 3.16 -6.78 9.58
C ASP A 52 3.27 -8.30 9.63
N ARG A 53 3.48 -8.93 8.47
CA ARG A 53 3.71 -10.37 8.42
C ARG A 53 5.09 -10.64 9.03
N PRO A 54 5.24 -11.66 9.90
CA PRO A 54 6.54 -12.03 10.43
C PRO A 54 7.43 -12.44 9.26
N ILE A 55 8.39 -11.57 8.92
CA ILE A 55 9.36 -11.86 7.88
C ILE A 55 10.41 -12.77 8.52
N LEU A 56 10.75 -13.88 7.84
CA LEU A 56 11.80 -14.83 8.25
C LEU A 56 13.21 -14.21 8.08
N ASN A 57 13.43 -13.04 8.69
CA ASN A 57 14.65 -12.27 8.55
C ASN A 57 15.24 -12.04 9.93
N ARG A 58 16.41 -12.65 10.15
CA ARG A 58 17.21 -12.43 11.35
C ARG A 58 17.61 -10.96 11.43
N VAL A 59 17.15 -10.26 12.47
CA VAL A 59 17.65 -8.92 12.80
C VAL A 59 19.14 -9.00 13.14
N VAL A 60 19.97 -8.27 12.39
CA VAL A 60 21.41 -8.18 12.64
C VAL A 60 21.69 -6.91 13.45
N ILE A 61 22.21 -7.09 14.66
CA ILE A 61 22.59 -5.96 15.52
C ILE A 61 23.91 -5.36 15.02
N PRO A 62 23.98 -4.03 14.79
CA PRO A 62 25.20 -3.37 14.34
C PRO A 62 26.35 -3.52 15.35
N ALA A 63 27.58 -3.67 14.84
CA ALA A 63 28.77 -3.90 15.67
C ALA A 63 29.11 -2.75 16.64
N TRP A 64 28.53 -1.55 16.47
CA TRP A 64 28.76 -0.41 17.35
C TRP A 64 27.88 -0.42 18.61
N PHE A 65 26.94 -1.37 18.72
CA PHE A 65 26.18 -1.59 19.96
C PHE A 65 27.09 -2.16 21.04
N LYS A 66 26.92 -1.66 22.26
CA LYS A 66 27.53 -2.27 23.44
C LYS A 66 26.85 -3.61 23.72
N LYS A 67 27.64 -4.67 23.90
CA LYS A 67 27.15 -5.93 24.46
C LYS A 67 27.08 -5.79 25.97
N SER A 68 25.89 -5.50 26.48
CA SER A 68 25.63 -5.38 27.92
C SER A 68 25.28 -6.73 28.53
N PHE A 69 25.65 -6.93 29.79
CA PHE A 69 25.14 -8.01 30.66
C PHE A 69 23.78 -7.68 31.28
N LEU A 70 23.07 -6.69 30.72
CA LEU A 70 21.78 -6.16 31.16
C LEU A 70 21.81 -5.52 32.56
N ASN A 71 22.99 -5.15 33.06
CA ASN A 71 23.11 -4.32 34.26
C ASN A 71 23.08 -2.83 33.86
N LEU A 72 21.86 -2.31 33.77
CA LEU A 72 21.62 -0.94 33.33
C LEU A 72 22.26 0.11 34.26
N LYS A 73 22.42 -0.20 35.55
CA LYS A 73 23.07 0.71 36.50
C LYS A 73 24.54 0.89 36.14
N ASP A 74 25.25 -0.21 35.97
CA ASP A 74 26.68 -0.17 35.63
C ASP A 74 26.89 0.45 34.24
N ASP A 75 26.04 0.12 33.27
CA ASP A 75 26.09 0.71 31.93
C ASP A 75 25.88 2.22 31.93
N LEU A 76 24.94 2.70 32.76
CA LEU A 76 24.68 4.13 32.89
C LEU A 76 25.84 4.86 33.56
N GLU A 77 26.44 4.27 34.60
CA GLU A 77 27.61 4.86 35.26
C GLU A 77 28.82 4.92 34.30
N GLU A 78 29.06 3.89 33.49
CA GLU A 78 30.08 3.93 32.44
C GLU A 78 29.79 5.03 31.40
N ALA A 79 28.53 5.18 30.98
CA ALA A 79 28.14 6.23 30.05
C ALA A 79 28.40 7.64 30.64
N LYS A 80 28.07 7.86 31.92
CA LYS A 80 28.35 9.11 32.63
C LYS A 80 29.85 9.39 32.72
N GLN A 81 30.67 8.38 33.02
CA GLN A 81 32.13 8.51 33.03
C GLN A 81 32.67 8.91 31.65
N ALA A 82 32.06 8.39 30.58
CA ALA A 82 32.35 8.78 29.20
C ALA A 82 31.75 10.14 28.78
N LYS A 83 31.17 10.92 29.71
CA LYS A 83 30.51 12.21 29.48
C LYS A 83 29.34 12.15 28.48
N LYS A 84 28.67 11.00 28.39
CA LYS A 84 27.45 10.81 27.62
C LYS A 84 26.25 11.33 28.41
N ILE A 85 25.16 11.65 27.72
CA ILE A 85 23.93 12.17 28.36
C ILE A 85 23.08 11.06 28.98
N GLY A 86 23.31 9.80 28.59
CA GLY A 86 22.56 8.64 29.08
C GLY A 86 22.87 7.40 28.26
N ILE A 87 21.95 6.42 28.31
CA ILE A 87 22.00 5.18 27.51
C ILE A 87 20.69 5.00 26.75
N ALA A 88 20.75 4.34 25.59
CA ALA A 88 19.57 3.84 24.90
C ALA A 88 19.56 2.31 24.94
N VAL A 89 18.44 1.74 25.39
CA VAL A 89 18.25 0.29 25.45
C VAL A 89 17.37 -0.15 24.28
N TYR A 90 17.87 -1.11 23.52
CA TYR A 90 17.12 -1.67 22.39
C TYR A 90 16.48 -3.00 22.80
N PHE A 91 15.16 -3.09 22.66
CA PHE A 91 14.39 -4.31 22.79
C PHE A 91 13.95 -4.77 21.40
N GLY A 92 14.29 -6.01 21.03
CA GLY A 92 13.98 -6.56 19.71
C GLY A 92 13.58 -8.02 19.80
N GLN A 93 12.84 -8.47 18.79
CA GLN A 93 12.49 -9.87 18.57
C GLN A 93 13.20 -10.39 17.32
N LYS A 94 13.38 -11.72 17.24
CA LYS A 94 14.11 -12.37 16.13
C LYS A 94 13.44 -12.14 14.77
N ASP A 95 12.12 -12.31 14.71
CA ASP A 95 11.32 -12.32 13.48
C ASP A 95 10.39 -11.10 13.47
N CYS A 96 10.99 -9.90 13.42
CA CYS A 96 10.29 -8.62 13.54
C CYS A 96 10.66 -7.70 12.37
N ALA A 97 9.67 -7.41 11.51
CA ALA A 97 9.86 -6.60 10.29
C ALA A 97 10.37 -5.18 10.62
N TYR A 98 9.77 -4.53 11.62
CA TYR A 98 10.19 -3.19 12.04
C TYR A 98 11.54 -3.17 12.74
N CYS A 99 11.88 -4.21 13.49
CA CYS A 99 13.18 -4.37 14.11
C CYS A 99 14.28 -4.42 13.04
N LYS A 100 14.03 -5.13 11.94
CA LYS A 100 14.93 -5.14 10.77
C LYS A 100 15.03 -3.75 10.13
N ALA A 101 13.89 -3.11 9.87
CA ALA A 101 13.85 -1.77 9.27
C ALA A 101 14.62 -0.74 10.10
N LEU A 102 14.44 -0.75 11.43
CA LEU A 102 15.19 0.11 12.36
C LEU A 102 16.70 -0.08 12.20
N MET A 103 17.18 -1.33 12.15
CA MET A 103 18.61 -1.64 12.06
C MET A 103 19.19 -1.33 10.67
N GLU A 104 18.44 -1.59 9.61
CA GLU A 104 18.93 -1.50 8.24
C GLU A 104 18.71 -0.15 7.57
N ILE A 105 17.76 0.64 8.05
CA ILE A 105 17.39 1.94 7.49
C ILE A 105 17.76 3.03 8.50
N ASN A 106 17.02 3.14 9.60
CA ASN A 106 17.11 4.27 10.52
C ASN A 106 18.49 4.38 11.18
N LEU A 107 18.99 3.29 11.75
CA LEU A 107 20.28 3.27 12.45
C LEU A 107 21.50 3.22 11.51
N LYS A 108 21.28 3.10 10.19
CA LYS A 108 22.33 3.29 9.18
C LYS A 108 22.49 4.74 8.75
N ILE A 109 21.51 5.61 9.02
CA ILE A 109 21.62 7.04 8.70
C ILE A 109 22.83 7.61 9.44
N PRO A 110 23.84 8.18 8.73
CA PRO A 110 25.12 8.57 9.33
C PRO A 110 24.98 9.53 10.51
N ASP A 111 24.05 10.48 10.41
CA ASP A 111 23.79 11.46 11.45
C ASP A 111 23.22 10.83 12.73
N ILE A 112 22.21 9.97 12.59
CA ILE A 112 21.62 9.21 13.72
C ILE A 112 22.70 8.35 14.39
N LYS A 113 23.46 7.59 13.60
CA LYS A 113 24.54 6.74 14.09
C LYS A 113 25.62 7.55 14.83
N SER A 114 26.02 8.69 14.26
CA SER A 114 27.03 9.58 14.86
C SER A 114 26.52 10.16 16.18
N THR A 115 25.29 10.68 16.18
CA THR A 115 24.65 11.28 17.36
C THR A 115 24.49 10.25 18.47
N MET A 116 23.97 9.06 18.16
CA MET A 116 23.82 7.99 19.14
C MET A 116 25.17 7.58 19.74
N ARG A 117 26.21 7.34 18.92
CA ARG A 117 27.52 6.91 19.45
C ARG A 117 28.22 7.96 20.31
N LYS A 118 28.02 9.24 20.02
CA LYS A 118 28.67 10.34 20.73
C LYS A 118 27.93 10.73 22.01
N LYS A 119 26.60 10.67 21.99
CA LYS A 119 25.75 11.14 23.10
C LYS A 119 25.24 10.02 24.02
N LEU A 120 25.06 8.80 23.51
CA LEU A 120 24.44 7.66 24.20
C LEU A 120 25.42 6.49 24.33
#